data_AF-A0A1X2DLH5-F1
#
_entry.id   AF-A0A1X2DLH5-F1
#
_cell.length_a   1.000
_cell.length_b   1.000
_cell.length_c   1.000
_cell.angle_alpha   90.00
_cell.angle_beta   90.00
_cell.angle_gamma   90.00
#
_symmetry.space_group_name_H-M   'P 1'
#
loop_
_entity.id
_entity.type
_entity.pdbx_description
1 polymer ?
#
loop_
_entity_poly.entity_id
_entity_poly.type
_entity_poly.pdbx_seq_one_letter_code
_entity_poly.pdbx_strand_id
1 'polypeptide(L)'
;MGEWDAGEPEDHAGARLSAMTDGAERYRLHDGSRVDPPHPATTYFAQRLQELAATTNVRTLDASARVRRLTPLRLQKLLKEQAPDLPVSQTQMYRYYHGEAAPRLDVVWELARLFGVSPRDFLPE
;
A
#
# COMPACT_ATOMS: atom_id res chain seq x y z
N MET A 1 20.59 4.36 60.13
CA MET A 1 20.49 3.11 59.35
C MET A 1 19.01 2.81 59.28
N GLY A 2 18.37 3.32 58.23
CA GLY A 2 16.93 3.26 58.07
C GLY A 2 16.56 2.04 57.25
N GLU A 3 15.66 1.23 57.75
CA GLU A 3 14.94 0.24 56.98
C GLU A 3 13.51 0.24 57.53
N TRP A 4 12.60 0.70 56.68
CA TRP A 4 11.17 0.78 56.92
C TRP A 4 10.60 -0.55 56.43
N ASP A 5 9.90 -1.30 57.28
CA ASP A 5 9.12 -2.45 56.83
C ASP A 5 7.69 -2.39 57.40
N ALA A 6 6.77 -2.62 56.48
CA ALA A 6 5.36 -2.95 56.64
C ALA A 6 4.43 -1.91 57.32
N GLY A 7 3.89 -1.03 56.49
CA GLY A 7 2.64 -0.32 56.77
C GLY A 7 1.88 -0.03 55.48
N GLU A 8 1.12 -1.01 54.98
CA GLU A 8 0.08 -0.75 53.98
C GLU A 8 -1.27 -0.60 54.70
N PRO A 9 -1.84 0.62 54.74
CA PRO A 9 -3.23 0.84 55.11
C PRO A 9 -4.16 0.75 53.89
N GLU A 10 -5.24 0.00 54.11
CA GLU A 10 -6.64 0.20 53.72
C GLU A 10 -6.99 1.20 52.59
N ASP A 11 -7.76 0.66 51.64
CA ASP A 11 -9.00 1.19 51.06
C ASP A 11 -9.08 2.69 50.70
N HIS A 12 -9.27 3.00 49.41
CA HIS A 12 -10.16 4.10 49.02
C HIS A 12 -10.62 3.97 47.56
N ALA A 13 -11.92 3.74 47.41
CA ALA A 13 -12.70 4.04 46.22
C ALA A 13 -12.49 5.49 45.74
N GLY A 14 -12.32 5.68 44.44
CA GLY A 14 -12.19 7.00 43.82
C GLY A 14 -12.39 6.96 42.30
N ALA A 15 -13.64 7.12 41.88
CA ALA A 15 -14.07 7.23 40.50
C ALA A 15 -13.35 8.35 39.69
N ARG A 16 -13.12 8.13 38.39
CA ARG A 16 -13.76 8.90 37.28
C ARG A 16 -13.09 8.70 35.91
N LEU A 17 -13.95 8.37 34.94
CA LEU A 17 -14.03 8.82 33.54
C LEU A 17 -12.96 8.46 32.49
N SER A 18 -13.52 8.09 31.33
CA SER A 18 -13.03 8.29 29.96
C SER A 18 -12.13 7.24 29.31
N ALA A 19 -12.80 6.35 28.59
CA ALA A 19 -12.64 6.11 27.16
C ALA A 19 -11.22 6.02 26.60
N MET A 20 -10.82 4.82 26.16
CA MET A 20 -10.08 4.62 24.91
C MET A 20 -9.91 3.12 24.63
N THR A 21 -10.72 2.61 23.70
CA THR A 21 -10.30 1.66 22.65
C THR A 21 -9.24 0.62 23.00
N ASP A 22 -9.66 -0.48 23.62
CA ASP A 22 -8.91 -1.74 23.58
C ASP A 22 -9.21 -2.45 22.24
N GLY A 23 -8.66 -1.85 21.16
CA GLY A 23 -8.62 -2.41 19.82
C GLY A 23 -7.26 -3.07 19.52
N ALA A 24 -6.49 -3.39 20.56
CA ALA A 24 -5.09 -3.79 20.45
C ALA A 24 -4.86 -5.33 20.46
N GLU A 25 -5.92 -6.14 20.44
CA GLU A 25 -5.83 -7.60 20.54
C GLU A 25 -5.76 -8.38 19.21
N ARG A 26 -5.45 -7.76 18.06
CA ARG A 26 -5.52 -8.48 16.75
C ARG A 26 -4.26 -8.60 15.91
N TYR A 27 -3.10 -8.14 16.35
CA TYR A 27 -1.84 -8.51 15.69
C TYR A 27 -1.04 -9.47 16.55
N ARG A 28 -1.59 -10.69 16.60
CA ARG A 28 -0.91 -11.90 17.04
C ARG A 28 0.35 -12.11 16.20
N LEU A 29 1.47 -12.31 16.90
CA LEU A 29 2.76 -12.77 16.41
C LEU A 29 2.63 -13.85 15.32
N HIS A 30 3.38 -13.70 14.22
CA HIS A 30 3.83 -14.83 13.41
C HIS A 30 5.25 -14.59 12.87
N ASP A 31 6.18 -15.21 13.60
CA ASP A 31 7.43 -15.78 13.14
C ASP A 31 7.21 -16.76 11.97
N GLY A 32 8.18 -16.80 11.04
CA GLY A 32 8.20 -17.70 9.88
C GLY A 32 7.38 -17.20 8.68
N SER A 33 8.06 -16.73 7.64
CA SER A 33 7.56 -16.31 6.33
C SER A 33 6.70 -17.38 5.62
N ARG A 34 5.46 -17.55 6.07
CA ARG A 34 4.35 -17.92 5.21
C ARG A 34 4.04 -16.69 4.39
N VAL A 35 4.59 -16.64 3.17
CA VAL A 35 4.05 -15.78 2.14
C VAL A 35 2.61 -16.26 1.94
N ASP A 36 1.65 -15.55 2.52
CA ASP A 36 0.25 -15.78 2.21
C ASP A 36 0.13 -15.79 0.69
N PRO A 37 -0.54 -16.80 0.10
CA PRO A 37 -0.70 -16.85 -1.35
C PRO A 37 -1.26 -15.50 -1.83
N PRO A 38 -0.72 -14.95 -2.93
CA PRO A 38 -1.11 -13.62 -3.40
C PRO A 38 -2.62 -13.57 -3.56
N HIS A 39 -3.23 -12.55 -2.97
CA HIS A 39 -4.68 -12.39 -2.95
C HIS A 39 -5.20 -12.24 -4.40
N PRO A 40 -6.31 -12.88 -4.80
CA PRO A 40 -6.77 -12.87 -6.20
C PRO A 40 -6.94 -11.46 -6.77
N ALA A 41 -7.40 -10.51 -5.95
CA ALA A 41 -7.49 -9.10 -6.34
C ALA A 41 -6.13 -8.45 -6.66
N THR A 42 -5.06 -8.77 -5.91
CA THR A 42 -3.73 -8.22 -6.18
C THR A 42 -3.09 -8.88 -7.40
N THR A 43 -3.36 -10.17 -7.62
CA THR A 43 -2.96 -10.88 -8.83
C THR A 43 -3.63 -10.28 -10.08
N TYR A 44 -4.95 -10.10 -10.05
CA TYR A 44 -5.68 -9.50 -11.17
C TYR A 44 -5.19 -8.08 -11.46
N PHE A 45 -5.05 -7.27 -10.41
CA PHE A 45 -4.53 -5.91 -10.54
C PHE A 45 -3.15 -5.89 -11.20
N ALA A 46 -2.23 -6.74 -10.73
CA ALA A 46 -0.86 -6.81 -11.26
C ALA A 46 -0.84 -7.25 -12.72
N GLN A 47 -1.64 -8.26 -13.09
CA GLN A 47 -1.78 -8.70 -14.48
C GLN A 47 -2.28 -7.57 -15.37
N ARG A 48 -3.36 -6.89 -14.96
CA ARG A 48 -3.92 -5.77 -15.72
C ARG A 48 -2.92 -4.62 -15.87
N LEU A 49 -2.21 -4.27 -14.80
CA LEU A 49 -1.16 -3.24 -14.82
C LEU A 49 -0.03 -3.61 -15.80
N GLN A 50 0.41 -4.86 -15.81
CA GLN A 50 1.44 -5.35 -16.71
C GLN A 50 0.99 -5.34 -18.17
N GLU A 51 -0.26 -5.73 -18.44
CA GLU A 51 -0.86 -5.67 -19.78
C GLU A 51 -0.92 -4.25 -20.32
N LEU A 52 -1.41 -3.30 -19.51
CA LEU A 52 -1.44 -1.89 -19.87
C LEU A 52 -0.02 -1.37 -20.08
N ALA A 53 0.91 -1.64 -19.16
CA ALA A 53 2.30 -1.21 -19.29
C ALA A 53 3.02 -1.77 -20.53
N ALA A 54 2.60 -2.94 -21.03
CA ALA A 54 3.14 -3.57 -22.24
C ALA A 54 2.54 -2.99 -23.54
N THR A 55 1.28 -2.53 -23.49
CA THR A 55 0.55 -2.03 -24.66
C THR A 55 0.59 -0.51 -24.80
N THR A 56 0.78 0.20 -23.68
CA THR A 56 0.84 1.66 -23.66
C THR A 56 2.18 2.14 -24.19
N ASN A 57 2.17 2.57 -25.44
CA ASN A 57 3.17 3.46 -26.01
C ASN A 57 2.95 4.86 -25.44
N VAL A 58 3.40 5.14 -24.21
CA VAL A 58 3.49 6.53 -23.76
C VAL A 58 4.44 7.20 -24.75
N ARG A 59 3.90 8.06 -25.63
CA ARG A 59 4.68 8.96 -26.47
C ARG A 59 5.43 9.90 -25.53
N THR A 60 6.54 9.43 -24.98
CA THR A 60 7.49 10.30 -24.34
C THR A 60 7.95 11.27 -25.41
N LEU A 61 7.87 12.56 -25.11
CA LEU A 61 8.34 13.71 -25.89
C LEU A 61 9.84 13.66 -26.28
N ASP A 62 10.50 12.51 -26.15
CA ASP A 62 11.89 12.29 -26.50
C ASP A 62 11.97 11.50 -27.81
N ALA A 63 12.65 12.09 -28.79
CA ALA A 63 12.67 11.76 -30.22
C ALA A 63 13.33 10.40 -30.56
N SER A 64 13.35 9.43 -29.66
CA SER A 64 13.89 8.10 -29.89
C SER A 64 12.76 7.09 -30.03
N ALA A 65 12.39 6.79 -31.28
CA ALA A 65 11.37 5.83 -31.71
C ALA A 65 11.70 4.35 -31.36
N ARG A 66 12.17 4.07 -30.14
CA ARG A 66 12.25 2.71 -29.59
C ARG A 66 11.12 2.54 -28.59
N VAL A 67 10.14 1.73 -28.95
CA VAL A 67 9.10 1.24 -28.05
C VAL A 67 9.79 0.43 -26.94
N ARG A 68 9.98 1.03 -25.77
CA ARG A 68 10.43 0.33 -24.56
C ARG A 68 9.23 0.12 -23.66
N ARG A 69 9.06 -1.12 -23.17
CA ARG A 69 8.06 -1.45 -22.14
C ARG A 69 8.19 -0.52 -20.95
N LEU A 70 7.07 -0.08 -20.39
CA LEU A 70 7.06 0.74 -19.19
C LEU A 70 7.49 -0.11 -17.99
N THR A 71 8.67 0.19 -17.44
CA THR A 71 9.15 -0.48 -16.23
C THR A 71 8.44 0.08 -14.99
N PRO A 72 8.41 -0.66 -13.86
CA PRO A 72 7.82 -0.17 -12.61
C PRO A 72 8.41 1.18 -12.17
N LEU A 73 9.73 1.33 -12.29
CA LEU A 73 10.40 2.59 -12.00
C LEU A 73 9.93 3.73 -12.92
N ARG A 74 9.71 3.46 -14.22
CA ARG A 74 9.21 4.49 -15.13
C ARG A 74 7.78 4.88 -14.82
N LEU A 75 6.91 3.91 -14.51
CA LEU A 75 5.53 4.17 -14.05
C LEU A 75 5.52 5.03 -12.80
N GLN A 76 6.37 4.72 -11.81
CA GLN A 76 6.46 5.52 -10.59
C GLN A 76 6.86 6.98 -10.89
N LYS A 77 7.83 7.20 -11.79
CA LYS A 77 8.22 8.55 -12.20
C LYS A 77 7.09 9.30 -12.90
N LEU A 78 6.41 8.65 -13.85
CA LEU A 78 5.27 9.24 -14.55
C LEU A 78 4.13 9.59 -13.60
N LEU A 79 3.84 8.74 -12.61
CA LEU A 79 2.84 9.06 -11.58
C LEU A 79 3.25 10.24 -10.72
N LYS A 80 4.54 10.38 -10.38
CA LYS A 80 5.04 11.54 -9.64
C LYS A 80 5.05 12.83 -10.45
N GLU A 81 5.27 12.74 -11.76
CA GLU A 81 5.12 13.87 -12.69
C GLU A 81 3.65 14.30 -12.82
N GLN A 82 2.72 13.34 -12.91
CA GLN A 82 1.28 13.58 -13.03
C GLN A 82 0.63 14.04 -11.71
N ALA A 83 1.01 13.44 -10.59
CA ALA A 83 0.43 13.65 -9.27
C ALA A 83 1.56 13.64 -8.20
N PRO A 84 2.20 14.78 -7.94
CA PRO A 84 3.36 14.85 -7.05
C PRO A 84 3.04 14.43 -5.60
N ASP A 85 1.84 14.74 -5.14
CA ASP A 85 1.35 14.45 -3.79
C ASP A 85 0.91 12.99 -3.59
N LEU A 86 0.85 12.19 -4.67
CA LEU A 86 0.42 10.79 -4.57
C LEU A 86 1.43 10.00 -3.72
N PRO A 87 1.01 9.35 -2.62
CA PRO A 87 1.93 8.63 -1.74
C PRO A 87 2.29 7.26 -2.34
N VAL A 88 3.12 7.27 -3.38
CA VAL A 88 3.64 6.07 -4.05
C VAL A 88 5.17 6.10 -4.14
N SER A 89 5.80 5.15 -3.46
CA SER A 89 7.26 4.94 -3.52
C SER A 89 7.63 3.95 -4.63
N GLN A 90 8.92 3.90 -4.98
CA GLN A 90 9.42 2.90 -5.92
C GLN A 90 9.15 1.47 -5.41
N THR A 91 9.49 1.17 -4.17
CA THR A 91 9.23 -0.15 -3.56
C THR A 91 7.76 -0.51 -3.62
N GLN A 92 6.86 0.43 -3.34
CA GLN A 92 5.43 0.19 -3.38
C GLN A 92 4.92 -0.06 -4.81
N MET A 93 5.44 0.67 -5.80
CA MET A 93 5.16 0.40 -7.21
C MET A 93 5.62 -1.00 -7.62
N TYR A 94 6.78 -1.46 -7.14
CA TYR A 94 7.23 -2.84 -7.37
C TYR A 94 6.28 -3.86 -6.77
N ARG A 95 5.81 -3.65 -5.53
CA ARG A 95 4.84 -4.55 -4.89
C ARG A 95 3.54 -4.63 -5.67
N TYR A 96 3.02 -3.49 -6.15
CA TYR A 96 1.82 -3.46 -6.99
C TYR A 96 2.04 -4.18 -8.31
N TYR A 97 3.18 -3.95 -8.95
CA TYR A 97 3.51 -4.56 -10.23
C TYR A 97 3.66 -6.08 -10.16
N HIS A 98 4.04 -6.63 -9.00
CA HIS A 98 4.19 -8.08 -8.78
C HIS A 98 3.03 -8.71 -7.99
N GLY A 99 1.99 -7.94 -7.66
CA GLY A 99 0.81 -8.44 -6.94
C GLY A 99 1.05 -8.72 -5.45
N GLU A 100 2.10 -8.16 -4.88
CA GLU A 100 2.50 -8.32 -3.46
C GLU A 100 1.77 -7.35 -2.51
N ALA A 101 1.08 -6.34 -3.05
CA ALA A 101 0.30 -5.40 -2.25
C ALA A 101 -0.95 -4.94 -3.00
N ALA A 102 -2.03 -4.71 -2.25
CA ALA A 102 -3.24 -4.09 -2.79
C ALA A 102 -3.01 -2.59 -3.01
N PRO A 103 -3.32 -2.05 -4.20
CA PRO A 103 -3.20 -0.62 -4.47
C PRO A 103 -4.28 0.15 -3.72
N ARG A 104 -3.93 1.37 -3.31
CA ARG A 104 -4.89 2.34 -2.80
C ARG A 104 -5.73 2.91 -3.95
N LEU A 105 -6.94 3.36 -3.64
CA LEU A 105 -7.87 3.88 -4.64
C LEU A 105 -7.31 5.09 -5.41
N ASP A 106 -6.63 6.01 -4.71
CA ASP A 106 -5.93 7.16 -5.31
C ASP A 106 -4.91 6.72 -6.38
N VAL A 107 -4.12 5.68 -6.10
CA VAL A 107 -3.16 5.11 -7.06
C VAL A 107 -3.87 4.48 -8.26
N VAL A 108 -4.96 3.75 -8.05
CA VAL A 108 -5.74 3.14 -9.14
C VAL A 108 -6.29 4.22 -10.08
N TRP A 109 -6.83 5.31 -9.53
CA TRP A 109 -7.34 6.44 -10.32
C TRP A 109 -6.25 7.09 -11.16
N GLU A 110 -5.08 7.36 -10.58
CA GLU A 110 -4.00 8.01 -11.32
C GLU A 110 -3.34 7.09 -12.36
N LEU A 111 -3.27 5.78 -12.10
CA LEU A 111 -2.86 4.80 -13.11
C LEU A 111 -3.86 4.72 -14.27
N ALA A 112 -5.15 4.67 -13.97
CA ALA A 112 -6.19 4.66 -15.00
C ALA A 112 -6.12 5.91 -15.87
N ARG A 113 -5.93 7.08 -15.26
CA ARG A 113 -5.72 8.35 -15.96
C ARG A 113 -4.46 8.32 -16.83
N LEU A 114 -3.35 7.80 -16.31
CA LEU A 114 -2.07 7.67 -17.01
C LEU A 114 -2.19 6.79 -18.27
N PHE A 115 -2.96 5.70 -18.19
CA PHE A 115 -3.19 4.77 -19.29
C PHE A 115 -4.36 5.16 -20.21
N GLY A 116 -5.16 6.16 -19.83
CA GLY A 116 -6.36 6.57 -20.57
C GLY A 116 -7.49 5.55 -20.54
N VAL A 117 -7.61 4.78 -19.45
CA VAL A 117 -8.63 3.73 -19.25
C VAL A 117 -9.53 4.06 -18.05
N SER A 118 -10.59 3.26 -17.82
CA SER A 118 -11.44 3.43 -16.64
C SER A 118 -10.78 2.81 -15.41
N PRO A 119 -10.91 3.39 -14.19
CA PRO A 119 -10.46 2.73 -12.97
C PRO A 119 -11.10 1.35 -12.75
N ARG A 120 -12.28 1.11 -13.34
CA ARG A 120 -12.96 -0.20 -13.30
C ARG A 120 -12.22 -1.28 -14.06
N ASP A 121 -11.38 -0.93 -15.04
CA ASP A 121 -10.56 -1.91 -15.76
C ASP A 121 -9.61 -2.68 -14.83
N PHE A 122 -9.27 -2.13 -13.68
CA PHE A 122 -8.43 -2.75 -12.66
C PHE A 122 -9.18 -3.67 -11.69
N LEU A 123 -10.50 -3.81 -11.86
CA LEU A 123 -11.35 -4.69 -11.07
C LEU A 123 -11.82 -5.88 -11.92
N PRO A 124 -11.94 -7.08 -11.33
CA PRO A 124 -12.57 -8.21 -12.00
C PRO A 124 -14.07 -7.95 -12.20
N GLU A 125 -14.66 -8.54 -13.24
CA GLU A 125 -16.11 -8.51 -13.52
C GLU A 125 -16.93 -9.28 -12.48
#